data_AF-B1IL28-F1
#
_entry.id   AF-B1IL28-F1
#
_cell.length_a   1.000
_cell.length_b   1.000
_cell.length_c   1.000
_cell.angle_alpha   90.00
_cell.angle_beta   90.00
_cell.angle_gamma   90.00
#
_symmetry.space_group_name_H-M   'P 1'
#
loop_
_entity.id
_entity.type
_entity.pdbx_description
1 polymer ?
#
loop_
_entity_poly.entity_id
_entity_poly.type
_entity_poly.pdbx_seq_one_letter_code
_entity_poly.pdbx_strand_id
1 'polypeptide(L)'
;MIEYLQKNPNIAISIFSLITSIFALSFSQKTAKLNSYNQKGCYNIFLIPRGFFAKLMKKYDFTVKIYNSVTSKVIPFDYKLVISPKIGGIYEAQMFSTFDDESSLGINKTLPNILTKKAKHSLSKEYAYKSVTSFSSTPLYSYFSVSGKFGENTCKCERKLNRYHFYIQITDYCNNIEIWYISFSLLLSSIKDEQKSWRKCNYDTGYAYYIFDDINIVSPRDIPKNLNRANNFKKCLEEIEGKEENSLESITLIKDGFDTMNRDLQLLEMKEYIAFLKNLSDKKLK
;
A
#
# COMPACT_ATOMS: atom_id res chain seq x y z
N MET A 1 -8.16 -41.19 38.51
CA MET A 1 -7.75 -40.96 37.10
C MET A 1 -6.84 -42.07 36.57
N ILE A 2 -5.78 -42.44 37.30
CA ILE A 2 -4.83 -43.51 36.91
C ILE A 2 -5.51 -44.89 36.86
N GLU A 3 -6.33 -45.25 37.87
CA GLU A 3 -7.10 -46.53 37.86
C GLU A 3 -8.16 -46.60 36.75
N TYR A 4 -8.72 -45.46 36.33
CA TYR A 4 -9.75 -45.40 35.29
C TYR A 4 -9.16 -45.62 33.88
N LEU A 5 -7.91 -45.17 33.68
CA LEU A 5 -7.15 -45.40 32.45
C LEU A 5 -6.63 -46.84 32.36
N GLN A 6 -6.31 -47.49 33.48
CA GLN A 6 -5.96 -48.91 33.51
C GLN A 6 -7.13 -49.83 33.13
N LYS A 7 -8.38 -49.47 33.49
CA LYS A 7 -9.58 -50.21 33.07
C LYS A 7 -10.02 -49.96 31.63
N ASN A 8 -9.52 -48.90 30.97
CA ASN A 8 -9.91 -48.51 29.61
C ASN A 8 -8.70 -48.19 28.73
N PRO A 9 -7.89 -49.19 28.35
CA PRO A 9 -6.63 -48.99 27.61
C PRO A 9 -6.84 -48.31 26.25
N ASN A 10 -7.99 -48.52 25.60
CA ASN A 10 -8.33 -47.87 24.33
C ASN A 10 -8.45 -46.33 24.46
N ILE A 11 -8.92 -45.84 25.61
CA ILE A 11 -9.02 -44.40 25.90
C ILE A 11 -7.61 -43.82 26.09
N ALA A 12 -6.74 -44.54 26.81
CA ALA A 12 -5.35 -44.12 26.99
C ALA A 12 -4.60 -44.05 25.64
N ILE A 13 -4.72 -45.08 24.80
CA ILE A 13 -4.12 -45.12 23.45
C ILE A 13 -4.64 -43.97 22.59
N SER A 14 -5.95 -43.69 22.64
CA SER A 14 -6.56 -42.59 21.87
C SER A 14 -6.03 -41.22 22.32
N ILE A 15 -5.87 -40.99 23.62
CA ILE A 15 -5.28 -39.76 24.16
C ILE A 15 -3.82 -39.62 23.73
N PHE A 16 -3.02 -40.68 23.83
CA PHE A 16 -1.62 -40.65 23.37
C PHE A 16 -1.52 -40.40 21.86
N SER A 17 -2.37 -41.03 21.05
CA SER A 17 -2.46 -40.80 19.60
C SER A 17 -2.85 -39.36 19.26
N LEU A 18 -3.78 -38.77 20.01
CA LEU A 18 -4.15 -37.36 19.84
C LEU A 18 -2.98 -36.44 20.17
N ILE A 19 -2.28 -36.69 21.28
CA ILE A 19 -1.11 -35.91 21.70
C ILE A 19 0.01 -36.00 20.66
N THR A 20 0.34 -37.20 20.17
CA THR A 20 1.37 -37.38 19.13
C THR A 20 0.95 -36.72 17.82
N SER A 21 -0.32 -36.78 17.44
CA SER A 21 -0.85 -36.09 16.26
C SER A 21 -0.74 -34.57 16.37
N ILE A 22 -1.02 -33.99 17.54
CA ILE A 22 -0.85 -32.56 17.80
C ILE A 22 0.63 -32.15 17.67
N PHE A 23 1.55 -32.93 18.25
CA PHE A 23 2.99 -32.67 18.13
C PHE A 23 3.49 -32.81 16.69
N ALA A 24 3.08 -33.87 15.98
CA ALA A 24 3.43 -34.10 14.59
C ALA A 24 2.94 -32.96 13.69
N LEU A 25 1.71 -32.49 13.89
CA LEU A 25 1.16 -31.34 13.18
C LEU A 25 1.96 -30.07 13.47
N SER A 26 2.28 -29.80 14.74
CA SER A 26 3.07 -28.62 15.12
C SER A 26 4.47 -28.64 14.52
N PHE A 27 5.14 -29.80 14.53
CA PHE A 27 6.46 -29.97 13.92
C PHE A 27 6.41 -29.84 12.41
N SER A 28 5.45 -30.51 11.76
CA SER A 28 5.21 -30.40 10.31
C SER A 28 4.98 -28.95 9.88
N GLN A 29 4.16 -28.20 10.62
CA GLN A 29 3.95 -26.77 10.36
C GLN A 29 5.24 -25.95 10.47
N LYS A 30 6.10 -26.22 11.47
CA LYS A 30 7.40 -25.54 11.61
C LYS A 30 8.35 -25.87 10.47
N THR A 31 8.45 -27.14 10.08
CA THR A 31 9.31 -27.58 8.98
C THR A 31 8.83 -27.02 7.64
N ALA A 32 7.53 -27.04 7.39
CA ALA A 32 6.94 -26.44 6.18
C ALA A 32 7.24 -24.94 6.08
N LYS A 33 7.20 -24.21 7.21
CA LYS A 33 7.59 -22.78 7.26
C LYS A 33 9.07 -22.56 7.00
N LEU A 34 9.94 -23.39 7.58
CA LEU A 34 11.39 -23.27 7.32
C LEU A 34 11.71 -23.56 5.85
N ASN A 35 11.08 -24.59 5.28
CA ASN A 35 11.24 -24.94 3.88
C ASN A 35 10.70 -23.87 2.93
N SER A 36 9.66 -23.12 3.33
CA SER A 36 9.12 -22.07 2.48
C SER A 36 10.11 -20.92 2.26
N TYR A 37 11.04 -20.65 3.19
CA TYR A 37 12.09 -19.64 3.02
C TYR A 37 13.08 -19.96 1.89
N ASN A 38 13.21 -21.24 1.52
CA ASN A 38 14.05 -21.67 0.39
C ASN A 38 13.30 -21.65 -0.95
N GLN A 39 12.05 -21.19 -0.96
CA GLN A 39 11.24 -21.06 -2.16
C GLN A 39 11.11 -19.59 -2.56
N LYS A 40 10.93 -19.34 -3.86
CA LYS A 40 10.64 -18.00 -4.37
C LYS A 40 9.40 -17.43 -3.69
N GLY A 41 9.54 -16.23 -3.14
CA GLY A 41 8.50 -15.52 -2.43
C GLY A 41 7.23 -15.29 -3.25
N CYS A 42 6.09 -15.33 -2.57
CA CYS A 42 4.80 -15.00 -3.13
C CYS A 42 4.04 -14.15 -2.12
N TYR A 43 3.68 -12.93 -2.51
CA TYR A 43 3.14 -11.93 -1.58
C TYR A 43 1.70 -11.56 -1.94
N ASN A 44 0.93 -11.23 -0.91
CA ASN A 44 -0.32 -10.51 -1.01
C ASN A 44 -0.14 -9.16 -0.36
N ILE A 45 -0.38 -8.08 -1.11
CA ILE A 45 -0.46 -6.72 -0.58
C ILE A 45 -1.91 -6.28 -0.57
N PHE A 46 -2.38 -5.77 0.56
CA PHE A 46 -3.75 -5.30 0.72
C PHE A 46 -3.86 -4.19 1.76
N LEU A 47 -4.95 -3.44 1.67
CA LEU A 47 -5.31 -2.40 2.63
C LEU A 47 -6.44 -2.87 3.54
N ILE A 48 -6.27 -2.71 4.85
CA ILE A 48 -7.31 -2.98 5.85
C ILE A 48 -7.85 -1.65 6.37
N PRO A 49 -9.17 -1.39 6.33
CA PRO A 49 -9.72 -0.18 6.91
C PRO A 49 -9.44 -0.15 8.41
N ARG A 50 -9.03 1.01 8.92
CA ARG A 50 -8.80 1.19 10.35
C ARG A 50 -10.10 1.06 11.13
N GLY A 51 -10.08 0.20 12.14
CA GLY A 51 -11.19 0.06 13.09
C GLY A 51 -11.41 1.35 13.91
N PHE A 52 -12.60 1.45 14.51
CA PHE A 52 -13.02 2.62 15.30
C PHE A 52 -12.02 3.03 16.38
N PHE A 53 -11.48 2.07 17.13
CA PHE A 53 -10.49 2.34 18.19
C PHE A 53 -9.16 2.92 17.69
N ALA A 54 -8.70 2.50 16.51
CA ALA A 54 -7.48 3.05 15.93
C ALA A 54 -7.66 4.52 15.53
N LYS A 55 -8.85 4.87 15.00
CA LYS A 55 -9.23 6.24 14.68
C LYS A 55 -9.33 7.11 15.94
N LEU A 56 -9.94 6.59 17.01
CA LEU A 56 -10.07 7.31 18.29
C LEU A 56 -8.70 7.66 18.89
N MET A 57 -7.76 6.71 18.85
CA MET A 57 -6.40 6.90 19.37
C MET A 57 -5.49 7.73 18.45
N LYS A 58 -6.01 8.26 17.34
CA LYS A 58 -5.25 8.96 16.28
C LYS A 58 -3.98 8.22 15.85
N LYS A 59 -3.97 6.89 15.97
CA LYS A 59 -2.88 6.06 15.48
C LYS A 59 -3.16 5.85 14.00
N TYR A 60 -2.36 6.47 13.14
CA TYR A 60 -2.40 6.30 11.68
C TYR A 60 -0.99 5.95 11.21
N ASP A 61 -0.88 5.10 10.18
CA ASP A 61 0.44 4.73 9.64
C ASP A 61 1.00 5.85 8.75
N PHE A 62 0.12 6.60 8.06
CA PHE A 62 0.52 7.67 7.16
C PHE A 62 -0.51 8.80 7.07
N THR A 63 -0.02 9.95 6.63
CA THR A 63 -0.78 11.18 6.41
C THR A 63 -0.49 11.71 5.02
N VAL A 64 -1.50 12.26 4.35
CA VAL A 64 -1.40 12.76 2.98
C VAL A 64 -1.56 14.27 2.91
N LYS A 65 -0.77 14.94 2.07
CA LYS A 65 -0.77 16.41 1.89
C LYS A 65 -1.84 16.87 0.93
N ILE A 66 -2.57 17.93 1.28
CA ILE A 66 -3.62 18.47 0.41
C ILE A 66 -3.07 19.40 -0.68
N TYR A 67 -2.02 20.15 -0.38
CA TYR A 67 -1.37 21.11 -1.28
C TYR A 67 0.11 20.80 -1.50
N ASN A 68 0.62 21.12 -2.69
CA ASN A 68 2.02 20.95 -3.06
C ASN A 68 2.88 22.03 -2.37
N SER A 69 2.95 21.96 -1.04
CA SER A 69 3.68 22.89 -0.18
C SER A 69 4.22 22.15 1.05
N VAL A 70 5.36 22.64 1.57
CA VAL A 70 5.97 22.16 2.82
C VAL A 70 5.01 22.32 4.00
N THR A 71 4.26 23.42 4.03
CA THR A 71 3.31 23.77 5.10
C THR A 71 1.89 23.26 4.83
N SER A 72 1.73 22.34 3.88
CA SER A 72 0.42 21.80 3.55
C SER A 72 -0.24 21.13 4.74
N LYS A 73 -1.54 21.38 4.86
CA LYS A 73 -2.45 20.62 5.71
C LYS A 73 -2.45 19.15 5.29
N VAL A 74 -2.68 18.27 6.25
CA VAL A 74 -2.64 16.82 6.05
C VAL A 74 -3.92 16.13 6.52
N ILE A 75 -4.29 15.06 5.84
CA ILE A 75 -5.37 14.15 6.24
C ILE A 75 -4.76 12.78 6.54
N PRO A 76 -5.05 12.17 7.70
CA PRO A 76 -4.61 10.81 8.00
C PRO A 76 -5.27 9.80 7.05
N PHE A 77 -4.47 8.88 6.53
CA PHE A 77 -5.01 7.82 5.69
C PHE A 77 -5.72 6.76 6.52
N ASP A 78 -6.92 6.41 6.08
CA ASP A 78 -7.86 5.61 6.88
C ASP A 78 -7.65 4.09 6.77
N TYR A 79 -6.61 3.65 6.08
CA TYR A 79 -6.27 2.23 5.95
C TYR A 79 -4.87 1.92 6.48
N LYS A 80 -4.67 0.65 6.81
CA LYS A 80 -3.38 0.07 7.12
C LYS A 80 -2.92 -0.76 5.94
N LEU A 81 -1.70 -0.52 5.48
CA LEU A 81 -1.06 -1.37 4.49
C LEU A 81 -0.51 -2.64 5.15
N VAL A 82 -0.78 -3.77 4.53
CA VAL A 82 -0.35 -5.09 4.99
C VAL A 82 0.28 -5.85 3.84
N ILE A 83 1.49 -6.36 4.07
CA ILE A 83 2.19 -7.30 3.19
C ILE A 83 2.22 -8.66 3.88
N SER A 84 1.56 -9.65 3.29
CA SER A 84 1.50 -11.02 3.80
C SER A 84 2.14 -12.00 2.81
N PRO A 85 3.19 -12.75 3.20
CA PRO A 85 3.71 -13.83 2.37
C PRO A 85 2.75 -15.04 2.38
N LYS A 86 2.47 -15.61 1.21
CA LYS A 86 1.82 -16.92 1.04
C LYS A 86 2.84 -18.05 1.12
N ILE A 87 3.97 -17.85 0.46
CA ILE A 87 5.13 -18.74 0.38
C ILE A 87 6.37 -17.85 0.43
N GLY A 88 7.48 -18.34 0.98
CA GLY A 88 8.63 -17.51 1.25
C GLY A 88 8.45 -16.63 2.49
N GLY A 89 9.54 -15.98 2.87
CA GLY A 89 9.55 -14.94 3.88
C GLY A 89 9.88 -13.60 3.24
N ILE A 90 9.48 -12.53 3.92
CA ILE A 90 9.96 -11.19 3.61
C ILE A 90 11.30 -11.05 4.33
N TYR A 91 12.38 -10.93 3.56
CA TYR A 91 13.68 -10.54 4.10
C TYR A 91 13.72 -9.03 4.32
N GLU A 92 13.28 -8.28 3.32
CA GLU A 92 13.23 -6.82 3.34
C GLU A 92 12.01 -6.30 2.56
N ALA A 93 11.43 -5.18 3.02
CA ALA A 93 10.43 -4.46 2.26
C ALA A 93 10.61 -2.94 2.42
N GLN A 94 10.62 -2.21 1.31
CA GLN A 94 10.83 -0.75 1.28
C GLN A 94 9.83 -0.04 0.37
N MET A 95 9.45 1.19 0.75
CA MET A 95 8.59 2.08 -0.04
C MET A 95 9.40 3.21 -0.67
N PHE A 96 9.04 3.60 -1.89
CA PHE A 96 9.65 4.75 -2.57
C PHE A 96 8.69 5.38 -3.61
N SER A 97 8.91 6.65 -3.97
CA SER A 97 7.97 7.44 -4.78
C SER A 97 8.43 7.72 -6.21
N THR A 98 9.74 7.80 -6.48
CA THR A 98 10.32 8.09 -7.80
C THR A 98 11.66 7.37 -7.94
N PHE A 99 12.02 6.96 -9.16
CA PHE A 99 13.34 6.40 -9.49
C PHE A 99 14.30 7.43 -10.13
N ASP A 100 13.80 8.62 -10.46
CA ASP A 100 14.42 9.51 -11.45
C ASP A 100 15.42 10.54 -10.91
N ASP A 101 15.68 10.56 -9.61
CA ASP A 101 16.86 11.26 -9.12
C ASP A 101 17.97 10.23 -8.89
N GLU A 102 19.01 10.27 -9.72
CA GLU A 102 20.29 9.58 -9.51
C GLU A 102 20.95 9.93 -8.15
N SER A 103 20.35 10.84 -7.37
CA SER A 103 20.67 11.18 -5.98
C SER A 103 19.76 10.54 -4.92
N SER A 104 18.72 9.78 -5.32
CA SER A 104 17.74 9.15 -4.42
C SER A 104 17.81 7.63 -4.43
N LEU A 105 19.05 7.12 -4.38
CA LEU A 105 19.34 5.75 -3.95
C LEU A 105 18.97 5.60 -2.46
N GLY A 106 17.72 5.19 -2.21
CA GLY A 106 17.24 4.67 -0.94
C GLY A 106 17.13 5.68 0.20
N ILE A 107 15.98 6.34 0.32
CA ILE A 107 15.64 7.06 1.56
C ILE A 107 14.25 6.66 2.04
N ASN A 108 14.17 5.40 2.47
CA ASN A 108 13.80 5.10 3.84
C ASN A 108 14.52 3.80 4.22
N LYS A 109 15.81 3.93 4.56
CA LYS A 109 16.42 2.99 5.49
C LYS A 109 15.50 2.94 6.72
N THR A 110 14.67 1.90 6.85
CA THR A 110 14.57 1.24 8.14
C THR A 110 16.02 0.90 8.48
N LEU A 111 16.63 1.72 9.33
CA LEU A 111 18.06 1.78 9.62
C LEU A 111 18.76 0.42 9.48
N PRO A 112 19.99 0.35 8.92
CA PRO A 112 20.82 -0.79 9.24
C PRO A 112 20.94 -0.82 10.77
N ASN A 113 20.55 -1.93 11.38
CA ASN A 113 20.97 -2.24 12.73
C ASN A 113 22.50 -2.35 12.65
N ILE A 114 23.20 -1.23 12.84
CA ILE A 114 24.62 -1.25 13.12
C ILE A 114 24.70 -2.04 14.42
N LEU A 115 25.11 -3.30 14.30
CA LEU A 115 25.42 -4.19 15.42
C LEU A 115 26.62 -3.59 16.18
N THR A 116 26.41 -2.51 16.93
CA THR A 116 27.33 -2.07 17.95
C THR A 116 27.21 -3.03 19.12
N LYS A 117 28.14 -3.99 19.13
CA LYS A 117 28.41 -5.01 20.16
C LYS A 117 27.28 -6.00 20.40
N LYS A 118 27.57 -7.29 20.16
CA LYS A 118 26.85 -8.43 20.74
C LYS A 118 26.78 -8.25 22.26
N ALA A 119 25.69 -7.68 22.75
CA ALA A 119 25.24 -7.98 24.09
C ALA A 119 24.53 -9.34 24.00
N LYS A 120 24.93 -10.29 24.86
CA LYS A 120 24.15 -11.49 25.15
C LYS A 120 22.84 -11.03 25.82
N HIS A 121 21.92 -10.52 25.03
CA HIS A 121 20.54 -10.32 25.42
C HIS A 121 19.73 -11.35 24.66
N SER A 122 18.89 -12.06 25.42
CA SER A 122 17.87 -12.97 24.90
C SER A 122 17.29 -12.40 23.61
N LEU A 123 17.42 -13.14 22.51
CA LEU A 123 16.72 -12.87 21.26
C LEU A 123 15.34 -12.31 21.62
N SER A 124 15.10 -11.03 21.33
CA SER A 124 13.75 -10.52 21.39
C SER A 124 12.94 -11.47 20.51
N LYS A 125 11.89 -12.08 21.08
CA LYS A 125 10.99 -12.98 20.35
C LYS A 125 10.15 -12.21 19.32
N GLU A 126 10.74 -11.23 18.63
CA GLU A 126 10.21 -10.70 17.39
C GLU A 126 10.82 -11.54 16.26
N TYR A 127 10.36 -12.79 16.19
CA TYR A 127 10.55 -13.63 15.02
C TYR A 127 10.04 -12.88 13.78
N ALA A 128 10.59 -13.23 12.61
CA ALA A 128 10.12 -12.92 11.24
C ALA A 128 8.68 -13.40 10.93
N TYR A 129 7.85 -13.57 11.98
CA TYR A 129 6.49 -14.06 12.00
C TYR A 129 5.46 -12.94 12.15
N LYS A 130 5.87 -11.67 12.27
CA LYS A 130 4.95 -10.56 11.95
C LYS A 130 4.78 -10.55 10.43
N SER A 131 3.83 -11.35 9.95
CA SER A 131 3.34 -11.42 8.56
C SER A 131 2.68 -10.13 8.07
N VAL A 132 3.01 -9.01 8.69
CA VAL A 132 2.41 -7.70 8.54
C VAL A 132 3.51 -6.68 8.78
N THR A 133 4.16 -6.26 7.70
CA THR A 133 5.01 -5.06 7.70
C THR A 133 4.08 -3.86 7.55
N SER A 134 4.20 -2.88 8.46
CA SER A 134 3.52 -1.59 8.37
C SER A 134 4.56 -0.49 8.28
N PHE A 135 4.42 0.41 7.30
CA PHE A 135 5.33 1.52 7.10
C PHE A 135 4.99 2.68 8.04
N SER A 136 6.00 3.34 8.61
CA SER A 136 5.85 4.51 9.48
C SER A 136 5.95 5.84 8.73
N SER A 137 5.29 6.85 9.28
CA SER A 137 4.93 8.13 8.67
C SER A 137 6.10 9.07 8.32
N THR A 138 6.22 9.42 7.04
CA THR A 138 6.75 10.71 6.58
C THR A 138 5.78 11.32 5.56
N PRO A 139 5.55 12.64 5.55
CA PRO A 139 4.65 13.30 4.61
C PRO A 139 5.37 13.55 3.28
N LEU A 140 5.68 12.47 2.55
CA LEU A 140 6.45 12.49 1.32
C LEU A 140 5.71 11.69 0.26
N TYR A 141 5.09 12.33 -0.73
CA TYR A 141 4.91 11.79 -2.07
C TYR A 141 4.77 12.98 -3.03
N SER A 142 5.41 12.92 -4.20
CA SER A 142 4.92 13.66 -5.35
C SER A 142 3.53 13.10 -5.66
N TYR A 143 2.56 13.97 -5.88
CA TYR A 143 1.20 13.55 -6.17
C TYR A 143 0.60 14.47 -7.20
N PHE A 144 -0.22 13.91 -8.07
CA PHE A 144 -0.95 14.67 -9.05
C PHE A 144 -2.12 15.37 -8.36
N SER A 145 -2.31 16.66 -8.62
CA SER A 145 -3.30 17.47 -7.92
C SER A 145 -4.03 18.39 -8.87
N VAL A 146 -5.35 18.29 -8.86
CA VAL A 146 -6.23 19.18 -9.62
C VAL A 146 -7.34 19.73 -8.76
N SER A 147 -7.78 20.94 -9.09
CA SER A 147 -8.88 21.61 -8.41
C SER A 147 -9.92 22.06 -9.44
N GLY A 148 -11.18 22.08 -9.05
CA GLY A 148 -12.30 22.53 -9.88
C GLY A 148 -13.24 23.41 -9.06
N LYS A 149 -13.75 24.45 -9.70
CA LYS A 149 -14.72 25.39 -9.14
C LYS A 149 -15.95 25.40 -10.03
N PHE A 150 -17.15 25.44 -9.45
CA PHE A 150 -18.39 25.55 -10.21
C PHE A 150 -18.97 26.95 -9.99
N GLY A 151 -18.93 27.77 -11.05
CA GLY A 151 -19.50 29.13 -11.07
C GLY A 151 -18.49 30.25 -10.83
N GLU A 152 -18.81 31.46 -11.32
CA GLU A 152 -17.89 32.61 -11.34
C GLU A 152 -17.66 33.21 -9.93
N ASN A 153 -18.66 33.17 -9.05
CA ASN A 153 -18.76 34.01 -7.85
C ASN A 153 -18.25 33.44 -6.52
N THR A 154 -17.69 32.22 -6.45
CA THR A 154 -17.21 31.64 -5.17
C THR A 154 -15.69 31.67 -5.06
N CYS A 155 -15.12 32.38 -4.08
CA CYS A 155 -13.65 32.41 -3.84
C CYS A 155 -13.04 31.07 -3.37
N LYS A 156 -13.80 29.97 -3.33
CA LYS A 156 -13.37 28.68 -2.76
C LYS A 156 -13.43 27.58 -3.81
N CYS A 157 -12.34 26.82 -3.96
CA CYS A 157 -12.34 25.59 -4.75
C CYS A 157 -13.40 24.62 -4.20
N GLU A 158 -14.28 24.14 -5.05
CA GLU A 158 -15.41 23.32 -4.64
C GLU A 158 -15.08 21.84 -4.67
N ARG A 159 -14.21 21.42 -5.61
CA ARG A 159 -13.70 20.05 -5.71
C ARG A 159 -12.19 20.04 -5.87
N LYS A 160 -11.58 18.99 -5.32
CA LYS A 160 -10.15 18.72 -5.50
C LYS A 160 -9.87 17.23 -5.50
N LEU A 161 -9.02 16.80 -6.42
CA LEU A 161 -8.52 15.44 -6.51
C LEU A 161 -7.02 15.46 -6.32
N ASN A 162 -6.54 14.65 -5.37
CA ASN A 162 -5.12 14.38 -5.20
C ASN A 162 -4.88 12.88 -5.42
N ARG A 163 -4.09 12.54 -6.43
CA ARG A 163 -3.71 11.17 -6.77
C ARG A 163 -2.31 10.88 -6.27
N TYR A 164 -2.21 10.03 -5.26
CA TYR A 164 -0.94 9.59 -4.69
C TYR A 164 -0.53 8.26 -5.30
N HIS A 165 0.76 8.10 -5.47
CA HIS A 165 1.35 6.85 -5.93
C HIS A 165 2.68 6.61 -5.23
N PHE A 166 3.03 5.33 -5.11
CA PHE A 166 4.33 4.87 -4.63
C PHE A 166 4.52 3.41 -5.02
N TYR A 167 5.76 2.96 -4.89
CA TYR A 167 6.15 1.57 -5.11
C TYR A 167 6.55 0.92 -3.80
N ILE A 168 6.41 -0.41 -3.75
CA ILE A 168 6.92 -1.25 -2.69
C ILE A 168 7.85 -2.27 -3.31
N GLN A 169 9.13 -2.24 -2.94
CA GLN A 169 10.05 -3.31 -3.23
C GLN A 169 10.03 -4.32 -2.08
N ILE A 170 9.91 -5.61 -2.42
CA ILE A 170 9.97 -6.73 -1.49
C ILE A 170 11.08 -7.66 -1.94
N THR A 171 12.01 -7.97 -1.03
CA THR A 171 13.10 -8.92 -1.22
C THR A 171 12.82 -10.17 -0.38
N ASP A 172 12.88 -11.35 -0.98
CA ASP A 172 12.79 -12.64 -0.26
C ASP A 172 14.16 -13.13 0.26
N TYR A 173 14.16 -14.23 1.01
CA TYR A 173 15.39 -14.86 1.52
C TYR A 173 16.23 -15.57 0.44
N CYS A 174 15.71 -15.66 -0.79
CA CYS A 174 16.39 -16.21 -1.97
C CYS A 174 16.86 -15.09 -2.93
N ASN A 175 16.92 -13.84 -2.47
CA ASN A 175 17.28 -12.64 -3.24
C ASN A 175 16.38 -12.34 -4.45
N ASN A 176 15.17 -12.90 -4.51
CA ASN A 176 14.18 -12.46 -5.49
C ASN A 176 13.59 -11.12 -5.04
N ILE A 177 13.54 -10.18 -5.99
CA ILE A 177 12.98 -8.85 -5.78
C ILE A 177 11.69 -8.73 -6.59
N GLU A 178 10.60 -8.40 -5.91
CA GLU A 178 9.31 -8.06 -6.52
C GLU A 178 8.97 -6.61 -6.19
N ILE A 179 8.65 -5.80 -7.19
CA ILE A 179 8.24 -4.41 -7.01
C ILE A 179 6.76 -4.35 -7.30
N TRP A 180 6.00 -3.74 -6.40
CA TRP A 180 4.56 -3.54 -6.52
C TRP A 180 4.27 -2.05 -6.66
N TYR A 181 3.25 -1.72 -7.41
CA TYR A 181 2.77 -0.35 -7.57
C TYR A 181 1.48 -0.15 -6.76
N ILE A 182 1.38 0.96 -6.03
CA ILE A 182 0.18 1.35 -5.30
C ILE A 182 -0.17 2.79 -5.62
N SER A 183 -1.45 3.03 -5.88
CA SER A 183 -2.01 4.38 -5.97
C SER A 183 -3.38 4.47 -5.32
N PHE A 184 -3.76 5.68 -4.95
CA PHE A 184 -5.10 5.99 -4.44
C PHE A 184 -5.40 7.48 -4.59
N SER A 185 -6.68 7.81 -4.59
CA SER A 185 -7.16 9.18 -4.70
C SER A 185 -7.72 9.68 -3.37
N LEU A 186 -7.33 10.90 -2.98
CA LEU A 186 -8.05 11.70 -2.00
C LEU A 186 -8.95 12.66 -2.77
N LEU A 187 -10.25 12.48 -2.62
CA LEU A 187 -11.24 13.41 -3.17
C LEU A 187 -11.69 14.34 -2.05
N LEU A 188 -11.74 15.63 -2.35
CA LEU A 188 -12.17 16.69 -1.45
C LEU A 188 -13.31 17.45 -2.11
N SER A 189 -14.33 17.76 -1.32
CA SER A 189 -15.49 18.51 -1.81
C SER A 189 -16.04 19.46 -0.75
N SER A 190 -16.50 20.62 -1.18
CA SER A 190 -17.27 21.57 -0.36
C SER A 190 -18.78 21.27 -0.42
N ILE A 191 -19.21 20.50 -1.43
CA ILE A 191 -20.61 20.12 -1.66
C ILE A 191 -20.76 18.62 -1.43
N LYS A 192 -21.81 18.20 -0.72
CA LYS A 192 -22.11 16.78 -0.55
C LYS A 192 -22.68 16.24 -1.85
N ASP A 193 -21.97 15.31 -2.48
CA ASP A 193 -22.50 14.52 -3.59
C ASP A 193 -23.16 13.25 -3.02
N GLU A 194 -24.44 13.04 -3.30
CA GLU A 194 -25.23 11.95 -2.75
C GLU A 194 -24.80 10.57 -3.25
N GLN A 195 -24.06 10.50 -4.37
CA GLN A 195 -23.64 9.24 -4.98
C GLN A 195 -22.45 8.57 -4.26
N LYS A 196 -21.70 9.31 -3.43
CA LYS A 196 -20.52 8.77 -2.72
C LYS A 196 -20.68 8.84 -1.20
N SER A 197 -20.04 7.90 -0.51
CA SER A 197 -20.04 7.79 0.95
C SER A 197 -19.03 8.76 1.61
N TRP A 198 -19.26 10.06 1.43
CA TRP A 198 -18.39 11.12 1.95
C TRP A 198 -18.26 11.10 3.48
N ARG A 199 -17.06 11.42 3.97
CA ARG A 199 -16.79 11.69 5.38
C ARG A 199 -16.74 13.20 5.60
N LYS A 200 -17.27 13.67 6.73
CA LYS A 200 -17.12 15.07 7.13
C LYS A 200 -15.64 15.35 7.41
N CYS A 201 -15.11 16.41 6.80
CA CYS A 201 -13.75 16.85 7.02
C CYS A 201 -13.68 17.67 8.29
N ASN A 202 -13.11 17.10 9.35
CA ASN A 202 -12.87 17.79 10.62
C ASN A 202 -11.46 18.42 10.67
N TYR A 203 -10.79 18.47 9.53
CA TYR A 203 -9.45 19.02 9.38
C TYR A 203 -9.54 20.42 8.78
N ASP A 204 -8.67 21.32 9.21
CA ASP A 204 -8.57 22.70 8.70
C ASP A 204 -8.01 22.71 7.27
N THR A 205 -8.85 22.37 6.30
CA THR A 205 -8.47 22.09 4.90
C THR A 205 -9.18 22.98 3.89
N GLY A 206 -10.18 23.74 4.34
CA GLY A 206 -11.06 24.52 3.48
C GLY A 206 -12.20 23.74 2.81
N TYR A 207 -12.21 22.40 2.91
CA TYR A 207 -13.25 21.53 2.36
C TYR A 207 -14.16 20.96 3.44
N ALA A 208 -15.44 20.77 3.11
CA ALA A 208 -16.43 20.22 4.04
C ALA A 208 -16.39 18.69 4.13
N TYR A 209 -15.99 18.02 3.04
CA TYR A 209 -16.05 16.58 2.89
C TYR A 209 -14.77 16.00 2.26
N TYR A 210 -14.44 14.77 2.63
CA TYR A 210 -13.36 14.00 2.02
C TYR A 210 -13.72 12.51 1.86
N ILE A 211 -13.09 11.84 0.91
CA ILE A 211 -13.11 10.38 0.75
C ILE A 211 -11.78 9.91 0.16
N PHE A 212 -11.31 8.76 0.63
CA PHE A 212 -10.26 8.00 -0.06
C PHE A 212 -10.93 7.02 -1.00
N ASP A 213 -10.57 7.10 -2.27
CA ASP A 213 -11.20 6.37 -3.36
C ASP A 213 -10.14 5.81 -4.31
N ASP A 214 -10.59 4.96 -5.22
CA ASP A 214 -9.79 4.46 -6.34
C ASP A 214 -8.45 3.83 -5.93
N ILE A 215 -8.48 3.03 -4.86
CA ILE A 215 -7.31 2.31 -4.36
C ILE A 215 -6.92 1.25 -5.39
N ASN A 216 -5.72 1.39 -5.94
CA ASN A 216 -5.14 0.48 -6.91
C ASN A 216 -3.87 -0.15 -6.32
N ILE A 217 -3.77 -1.48 -6.41
CA ILE A 217 -2.59 -2.25 -5.99
C ILE A 217 -2.27 -3.21 -7.14
N VAL A 218 -1.11 -3.02 -7.76
CA VAL A 218 -0.74 -3.75 -8.97
C VAL A 218 0.54 -4.52 -8.72
N SER A 219 0.46 -5.85 -8.85
CA SER A 219 1.65 -6.70 -8.89
C SER A 219 2.19 -6.82 -10.32
N PRO A 220 3.46 -7.20 -10.51
CA PRO A 220 3.99 -7.56 -11.83
C PRO A 220 3.16 -8.66 -12.53
N ARG A 221 2.47 -9.50 -11.74
CA ARG A 221 1.65 -10.62 -12.24
C ARG A 221 0.30 -10.17 -12.80
N ASP A 222 -0.14 -8.96 -12.47
CA ASP A 222 -1.41 -8.40 -12.94
C ASP A 222 -1.27 -7.66 -14.28
N ILE A 223 -0.05 -7.43 -14.74
CA ILE A 223 0.26 -6.71 -15.98
C ILE A 223 -0.33 -7.37 -17.22
N PRO A 224 -0.18 -8.70 -17.45
CA PRO A 224 -0.67 -9.31 -18.69
C PRO A 224 -2.17 -9.09 -18.93
N LYS A 225 -2.96 -9.00 -17.85
CA LYS A 225 -4.41 -8.78 -17.92
C LYS A 225 -4.78 -7.37 -18.38
N ASN A 226 -3.89 -6.39 -18.13
CA ASN A 226 -4.14 -4.97 -18.37
C ASN A 226 -3.33 -4.41 -19.55
N LEU A 227 -2.42 -5.20 -20.12
CA LEU A 227 -1.45 -4.77 -21.14
C LEU A 227 -2.11 -4.11 -22.35
N ASN A 228 -3.15 -4.71 -22.92
CA ASN A 228 -3.84 -4.16 -24.09
C ASN A 228 -4.50 -2.80 -23.81
N ARG A 229 -5.13 -2.64 -22.63
CA ARG A 229 -5.79 -1.39 -22.25
C ARG A 229 -4.77 -0.28 -22.01
N ALA A 230 -3.67 -0.60 -21.31
CA ALA A 230 -2.61 0.35 -21.03
C ALA A 230 -1.87 0.80 -22.30
N ASN A 231 -1.57 -0.13 -23.22
CA ASN A 231 -0.87 0.19 -24.47
C ASN A 231 -1.71 1.07 -25.42
N ASN A 232 -3.03 0.90 -25.41
CA ASN A 232 -3.94 1.69 -26.23
C ASN A 232 -4.22 3.09 -25.65
N PHE A 233 -3.85 3.32 -24.38
CA PHE A 233 -4.04 4.61 -23.73
C PHE A 233 -3.00 5.63 -24.19
N LYS A 234 -3.49 6.73 -24.77
CA LYS A 234 -2.65 7.77 -25.39
C LYS A 234 -2.55 9.05 -24.60
N LYS A 235 -3.46 9.32 -23.65
CA LYS A 235 -3.49 10.62 -22.98
C LYS A 235 -2.25 10.83 -22.11
N CYS A 236 -1.73 12.05 -22.07
CA CYS A 236 -0.69 12.47 -21.10
C CYS A 236 -1.31 13.11 -19.84
N LEU A 237 -0.49 13.41 -18.83
CA LEU A 237 -0.97 14.02 -17.57
C LEU A 237 -1.66 15.35 -17.79
N GLU A 238 -1.12 16.18 -18.69
CA GLU A 238 -1.64 17.50 -19.02
C GLU A 238 -3.04 17.40 -19.67
N GLU A 239 -3.23 16.42 -20.55
CA GLU A 239 -4.53 16.15 -21.20
C GLU A 239 -5.56 15.59 -20.21
N ILE A 240 -5.13 14.77 -19.24
CA ILE A 240 -6.00 14.27 -18.16
C ILE A 240 -6.38 15.42 -17.22
N GLU A 241 -5.42 16.28 -16.89
CA GLU A 241 -5.63 17.49 -16.10
C GLU A 241 -6.59 18.46 -16.79
N GLY A 242 -6.49 18.61 -18.12
CA GLY A 242 -7.38 19.49 -18.90
C GLY A 242 -7.31 20.94 -18.44
N LYS A 243 -6.10 21.41 -18.12
CA LYS A 243 -5.84 22.84 -17.87
C LYS A 243 -5.63 23.57 -19.19
N GLU A 244 -6.36 24.66 -19.38
CA GLU A 244 -6.03 25.67 -20.39
C GLU A 244 -4.82 26.49 -19.94
N GLU A 245 -4.09 27.09 -20.89
CA GLU A 245 -2.96 27.97 -20.59
C GLU A 245 -3.40 29.07 -19.61
N ASN A 246 -2.69 29.20 -18.49
CA ASN A 246 -2.95 30.14 -17.39
C ASN A 246 -4.16 29.86 -16.49
N SER A 247 -4.85 28.71 -16.65
CA SER A 247 -5.89 28.29 -15.72
C SER A 247 -5.35 27.48 -14.53
N LEU A 248 -5.81 27.81 -13.32
CA LEU A 248 -5.56 26.99 -12.13
C LEU A 248 -6.54 25.81 -12.03
N GLU A 249 -7.59 25.80 -12.84
CA GLU A 249 -8.73 24.90 -12.74
C GLU A 249 -8.73 23.83 -13.84
N SER A 250 -9.08 22.61 -13.44
CA SER A 250 -9.21 21.47 -14.34
C SER A 250 -10.61 21.43 -14.96
N ILE A 251 -10.68 21.63 -16.27
CA ILE A 251 -11.94 21.54 -17.03
C ILE A 251 -12.45 20.11 -17.02
N THR A 252 -11.56 19.12 -17.12
CA THR A 252 -11.89 17.69 -17.05
C THR A 252 -12.56 17.34 -15.73
N LEU A 253 -12.02 17.83 -14.60
CA LEU A 253 -12.60 17.56 -13.28
C LEU A 253 -14.00 18.17 -13.14
N ILE A 254 -14.21 19.36 -13.72
CA ILE A 254 -15.49 20.07 -13.69
C ILE A 254 -16.53 19.35 -14.58
N LYS A 255 -16.16 18.98 -15.81
CA LYS A 255 -17.06 18.38 -16.79
C LYS A 255 -17.30 16.88 -16.56
N ASP A 256 -16.22 16.12 -16.39
CA ASP A 256 -16.25 14.66 -16.43
C ASP A 256 -16.21 14.02 -15.04
N GLY A 257 -15.91 14.82 -14.01
CA GLY A 257 -15.94 14.42 -12.61
C GLY A 257 -14.78 13.52 -12.17
N PHE A 258 -14.85 13.09 -10.91
CA PHE A 258 -13.78 12.30 -10.28
C PHE A 258 -13.56 10.93 -10.94
N ASP A 259 -14.63 10.24 -11.34
CA ASP A 259 -14.57 8.84 -11.78
C ASP A 259 -13.88 8.68 -13.13
N THR A 260 -14.19 9.57 -14.08
CA THR A 260 -13.55 9.60 -15.40
C THR A 260 -12.06 9.88 -15.26
N MET A 261 -11.71 10.88 -14.44
CA MET A 261 -10.32 11.26 -14.22
C MET A 261 -9.51 10.15 -13.52
N ASN A 262 -10.09 9.51 -12.49
CA ASN A 262 -9.46 8.36 -11.84
C ASN A 262 -9.20 7.21 -12.82
N ARG A 263 -10.16 6.91 -13.71
CA ARG A 263 -9.99 5.86 -14.73
C ARG A 263 -8.84 6.18 -15.69
N ASP A 264 -8.76 7.42 -16.16
CA ASP A 264 -7.68 7.84 -17.06
C ASP A 264 -6.32 7.79 -16.35
N LEU A 265 -6.25 8.25 -15.10
CA LEU A 265 -5.04 8.14 -14.26
C LEU A 265 -4.61 6.69 -14.06
N GLN A 266 -5.52 5.76 -13.75
CA GLN A 266 -5.18 4.33 -13.62
C GLN A 266 -4.53 3.74 -14.86
N LEU A 267 -5.03 4.09 -16.05
CA LEU A 267 -4.50 3.57 -17.31
C LEU A 267 -3.11 4.14 -17.60
N LEU A 268 -2.90 5.44 -17.33
CA LEU A 268 -1.60 6.09 -17.43
C LEU A 268 -0.59 5.45 -16.47
N GLU A 269 -0.95 5.31 -15.20
CA GLU A 269 -0.12 4.72 -14.15
C GLU A 269 0.28 3.28 -14.48
N MET A 270 -0.65 2.49 -15.02
CA MET A 270 -0.35 1.13 -15.49
C MET A 270 0.68 1.16 -16.64
N LYS A 271 0.56 2.10 -17.58
CA LYS A 271 1.50 2.27 -18.69
C LYS A 271 2.89 2.65 -18.19
N GLU A 272 2.97 3.61 -17.26
CA GLU A 272 4.23 4.03 -16.62
C GLU A 272 4.87 2.91 -15.82
N TYR A 273 4.07 2.15 -15.06
CA TYR A 273 4.57 1.01 -14.30
C TYR A 273 5.13 -0.11 -15.19
N ILE A 274 4.48 -0.39 -16.33
CA ILE A 274 4.99 -1.35 -17.32
C ILE A 274 6.32 -0.86 -17.92
N ALA A 275 6.40 0.42 -18.28
CA ALA A 275 7.64 1.01 -18.79
C ALA A 275 8.77 0.93 -17.75
N PHE A 276 8.44 1.24 -16.50
CA PHE A 276 9.35 1.14 -15.37
C PHE A 276 9.93 -0.28 -15.20
N LEU A 277 9.09 -1.32 -15.22
CA LEU A 277 9.55 -2.70 -15.08
C LEU A 277 10.41 -3.17 -16.25
N LYS A 278 10.10 -2.73 -17.49
CA LYS A 278 10.93 -2.99 -18.67
C LYS A 278 12.31 -2.34 -18.53
N ASN A 279 12.36 -1.09 -18.09
CA ASN A 279 13.64 -0.40 -17.85
C ASN A 279 14.50 -1.13 -16.81
N LEU A 280 13.89 -1.74 -15.80
CA LEU A 280 14.61 -2.56 -14.82
C LEU A 280 15.13 -3.88 -15.38
N SER A 281 14.39 -4.54 -16.29
CA SER A 281 14.89 -5.76 -16.94
C SER A 281 16.08 -5.47 -17.84
N ASP A 282 16.00 -4.36 -18.58
CA ASP A 282 17.02 -3.99 -19.56
C ASP A 282 18.31 -3.50 -18.89
N LYS A 283 18.19 -2.81 -17.73
CA LYS A 283 19.34 -2.40 -16.92
C LYS A 283 20.04 -3.57 -16.19
N LYS A 284 19.35 -4.69 -15.95
CA LYS A 284 19.96 -5.91 -15.39
C LYS A 284 20.78 -6.72 -16.42
N LEU A 285 20.72 -6.36 -17.69
CA LEU A 285 21.44 -7.00 -18.80
C LEU A 285 22.71 -6.25 -19.23
N LYS A 286 23.18 -5.28 -18.44
CA LYS A 286 24.49 -4.62 -18.57
C LYS A 286 25.31 -4.84 -17.31
#